data_AF-A0A7C5MB81-F1
#
_entry.id   AF-A0A7C5MB81-F1
#
_cell.length_a   1.000
_cell.length_b   1.000
_cell.length_c   1.000
_cell.angle_alpha   90.00
_cell.angle_beta   90.00
_cell.angle_gamma   90.00
#
_symmetry.space_group_name_H-M   'P 1'
#
loop_
_entity.id
_entity.type
_entity.pdbx_description
1 polymer ?
#
loop_
_entity_poly.entity_id
_entity_poly.type
_entity_poly.pdbx_seq_one_letter_code
_entity_poly.pdbx_strand_id
1 'polypeptide(L)'
;MKNAWILLLGLVLAGGLVACSGSSEGGDTKGAADAVVVDSDTGVPKSDTSVPTDTKPETVVDHGGVDNPPPDVNVIDNPPPEVVKDTATDQQVQNEGTTQPEVKPETQQETSETGPDVTYGSCKWFYECANECPPPPNDQACIQDCQKETTPEGWQQAMDFEQCMQQNGCFDLTDQDARVKCLTDHCIQQYFKCFQGNIYTTCKDFWLCADACPDPKTDPQGADACIGNCWDGATYDALMDNWAVGQCISKNCPICDKKDPTPAEDQQCIDCQNQYLGPGGDCRDEYEKCAPSGNKHCGDVFQCINQCAADTSCAQGCYKEGTFKAQELVLAVFDCMEQACKQFENDDQAWQKCANDALTGACKSQVDACEADA
;
A
#
# COMPACT_ATOMS: atom_id res chain seq x y z
N MET A 1 15.02 15.82 -16.12
CA MET A 1 14.81 14.72 -15.13
C MET A 1 13.47 14.87 -14.39
N LYS A 2 12.34 14.95 -15.11
CA LYS A 2 10.99 15.22 -14.54
C LYS A 2 9.92 14.15 -14.85
N ASN A 3 10.25 13.05 -15.55
CA ASN A 3 9.25 12.07 -16.02
C ASN A 3 9.23 10.72 -15.27
N ALA A 4 9.94 10.59 -14.14
CA ALA A 4 9.80 9.41 -13.29
C ALA A 4 8.49 9.42 -12.46
N TRP A 5 7.78 10.55 -12.39
CA TRP A 5 6.79 10.82 -11.34
C TRP A 5 5.40 10.18 -11.52
N ILE A 6 5.01 9.76 -12.72
CA ILE A 6 3.63 9.26 -12.96
C ILE A 6 3.51 7.74 -12.75
N LEU A 7 4.62 6.99 -12.82
CA LEU A 7 4.64 5.53 -12.63
C LEU A 7 5.40 5.07 -11.37
N LEU A 8 6.07 5.99 -10.66
CA LEU A 8 6.71 5.71 -9.36
C LEU A 8 5.72 5.25 -8.26
N LEU A 9 4.41 5.44 -8.46
CA LEU A 9 3.38 5.01 -7.50
C LEU A 9 3.03 3.51 -7.61
N GLY A 10 3.28 2.87 -8.76
CA GLY A 10 3.21 1.41 -8.88
C GLY A 10 4.43 0.68 -8.29
N LEU A 11 5.52 1.43 -8.04
CA LEU A 11 6.84 0.88 -7.68
C LEU A 11 6.95 0.39 -6.23
N VAL A 12 6.07 0.83 -5.33
CA VAL A 12 6.13 0.42 -3.91
C VAL A 12 5.42 -0.93 -3.69
N LEU A 13 4.49 -1.33 -4.56
CA LEU A 13 3.60 -2.48 -4.30
C LEU A 13 4.13 -3.83 -4.79
N ALA A 14 4.99 -3.88 -5.82
CA ALA A 14 5.61 -5.13 -6.27
C ALA A 14 6.60 -5.70 -5.22
N GLY A 15 7.17 -4.82 -4.38
CA GLY A 15 7.96 -5.20 -3.22
C GLY A 15 7.14 -5.45 -1.94
N GLY A 16 5.82 -5.25 -1.96
CA GLY A 16 4.95 -5.24 -0.78
C GLY A 16 4.91 -6.56 0.00
N LEU A 17 5.10 -7.72 -0.66
CA LEU A 17 5.22 -8.99 0.05
C LEU A 17 6.56 -9.13 0.80
N VAL A 18 7.59 -8.36 0.43
CA VAL A 18 8.88 -8.29 1.14
C VAL A 18 8.93 -7.09 2.10
N ALA A 19 8.18 -6.02 1.84
CA ALA A 19 8.09 -4.86 2.74
C ALA A 19 7.28 -5.13 4.02
N CYS A 20 6.31 -6.06 4.00
CA CYS A 20 5.73 -6.61 5.22
C CYS A 20 6.66 -7.58 5.98
N SER A 21 7.94 -7.68 5.59
CA SER A 21 9.00 -8.33 6.37
C SER A 21 10.12 -7.38 6.80
N GLY A 22 9.85 -6.07 6.78
CA GLY A 22 10.79 -5.02 7.17
C GLY A 22 11.32 -5.18 8.60
N SER A 23 12.49 -5.80 8.69
CA SER A 23 13.39 -5.79 9.83
C SER A 23 13.74 -4.34 10.19
N SER A 24 12.91 -3.71 11.03
CA SER A 24 13.31 -2.50 11.75
C SER A 24 14.10 -2.94 12.98
N GLU A 25 15.42 -2.70 12.96
CA GLU A 25 16.21 -2.74 14.18
C GLU A 25 15.75 -1.57 15.06
N GLY A 26 14.79 -1.83 15.96
CA GLY A 26 14.53 -0.95 17.12
C GLY A 26 13.12 -0.42 17.35
N GLY A 27 12.07 -1.04 16.81
CA GLY A 27 10.69 -0.72 17.19
C GLY A 27 9.75 -1.94 17.14
N ASP A 28 8.99 -2.18 18.21
CA ASP A 28 8.02 -3.27 18.35
C ASP A 28 6.82 -3.14 17.39
N THR A 29 7.02 -3.29 16.08
CA THR A 29 5.94 -3.51 15.12
C THR A 29 5.86 -5.00 14.79
N LYS A 30 4.98 -5.70 15.50
CA LYS A 30 4.57 -7.10 15.25
C LYS A 30 3.78 -7.17 13.94
N GLY A 31 4.49 -7.35 12.83
CA GLY A 31 3.91 -7.36 11.49
C GLY A 31 4.57 -8.40 10.59
N ALA A 32 4.44 -9.66 10.96
CA ALA A 32 4.42 -10.86 10.12
C ALA A 32 4.02 -11.98 11.06
N ALA A 33 2.99 -12.76 10.73
CA ALA A 33 2.56 -13.87 11.58
C ALA A 33 3.74 -14.82 11.82
N ASP A 34 4.29 -14.83 13.03
CA ASP A 34 4.86 -16.05 13.59
C ASP A 34 3.68 -16.99 13.72
N ALA A 35 3.43 -17.76 12.66
CA ALA A 35 2.31 -18.67 12.61
C ALA A 35 2.47 -19.66 13.77
N VAL A 36 1.53 -19.59 14.71
CA VAL A 36 1.34 -20.65 15.70
C VAL A 36 0.97 -21.89 14.91
N VAL A 37 1.90 -22.84 14.78
CA VAL A 37 1.65 -24.09 14.05
C VAL A 37 0.68 -24.94 14.87
N VAL A 38 -0.60 -24.92 14.48
CA VAL A 38 -1.66 -25.71 15.10
C VAL A 38 -1.73 -27.08 14.42
N ASP A 39 -1.69 -28.15 15.21
CA ASP A 39 -1.83 -29.51 14.70
C ASP A 39 -3.22 -29.73 14.06
N SER A 40 -3.24 -30.12 12.78
CA SER A 40 -4.46 -30.25 11.98
C SER A 40 -5.39 -31.41 12.40
N ASP A 41 -4.89 -32.38 13.18
CA ASP A 41 -5.70 -33.49 13.70
C ASP A 41 -6.30 -33.19 15.09
N THR A 42 -5.70 -32.27 15.85
CA THR A 42 -6.04 -32.04 17.27
C THR A 42 -6.40 -30.61 17.65
N GLY A 43 -6.08 -29.61 16.82
CA GLY A 43 -6.26 -28.19 17.16
C GLY A 43 -5.29 -27.69 18.23
N VAL A 44 -4.13 -28.34 18.41
CA VAL A 44 -3.16 -28.09 19.49
C VAL A 44 -1.83 -27.60 18.92
N PRO A 45 -1.25 -26.47 19.37
CA PRO A 45 0.12 -26.07 19.03
C PRO A 45 1.17 -27.16 19.29
N LYS A 46 2.07 -27.36 18.33
CA LYS A 46 3.23 -28.25 18.50
C LYS A 46 4.26 -27.59 19.42
N SER A 47 4.53 -28.22 20.56
CA SER A 47 5.60 -27.78 21.48
C SER A 47 6.95 -28.33 21.04
N ASP A 48 7.80 -27.47 20.47
CA ASP A 48 9.21 -27.80 20.21
C ASP A 48 10.00 -27.83 21.52
N THR A 49 10.24 -29.03 22.04
CA THR A 49 11.07 -29.25 23.23
C THR A 49 12.48 -29.68 22.81
N SER A 50 13.31 -28.72 22.41
CA SER A 50 14.76 -28.93 22.37
C SER A 50 15.50 -27.70 22.88
N VAL A 51 15.77 -27.69 24.18
CA VAL A 51 16.68 -26.75 24.86
C VAL A 51 18.07 -27.39 24.97
N PRO A 52 19.13 -26.65 24.65
CA PRO A 52 20.34 -26.71 25.46
C PRO A 52 20.69 -25.32 26.01
N THR A 53 20.72 -25.25 27.33
CA THR A 53 21.31 -24.18 28.13
C THR A 53 22.82 -24.09 27.94
N ASP A 54 23.37 -22.90 27.70
CA ASP A 54 24.57 -22.47 28.43
C ASP A 54 24.77 -20.95 28.42
N THR A 55 25.13 -20.42 29.59
CA THR A 55 25.23 -19.00 29.92
C THR A 55 26.69 -18.61 30.07
N LYS A 56 27.12 -17.47 29.52
CA LYS A 56 28.28 -16.72 30.05
C LYS A 56 28.20 -15.22 29.73
N PRO A 57 28.39 -14.32 30.73
CA PRO A 57 28.40 -12.88 30.51
C PRO A 57 29.83 -12.35 30.30
N GLU A 58 30.04 -11.44 29.34
CA GLU A 58 31.27 -10.66 29.23
C GLU A 58 31.00 -9.14 29.28
N THR A 59 31.55 -8.57 30.34
CA THR A 59 32.10 -7.24 30.58
C THR A 59 31.89 -6.11 29.56
N VAL A 60 31.27 -5.04 30.06
CA VAL A 60 31.29 -3.67 29.52
C VAL A 60 32.70 -3.09 29.55
N VAL A 61 33.18 -2.59 28.41
CA VAL A 61 34.36 -1.72 28.30
C VAL A 61 33.89 -0.34 27.86
N ASP A 62 34.09 0.62 28.76
CA ASP A 62 33.96 2.06 28.57
C ASP A 62 35.20 2.60 27.84
N HIS A 63 34.97 3.31 26.72
CA HIS A 63 35.97 4.15 26.07
C HIS A 63 35.37 5.51 25.74
N GLY A 64 35.71 6.50 26.55
CA GLY A 64 35.52 7.92 26.24
C GLY A 64 36.27 8.37 24.99
N GLY A 65 35.71 9.39 24.35
CA GLY A 65 36.26 10.10 23.21
C GLY A 65 35.58 11.46 23.07
N VAL A 66 36.37 12.47 22.69
CA VAL A 66 36.19 13.91 22.96
C VAL A 66 35.82 14.70 21.69
N ASP A 67 35.23 15.88 21.90
CA ASP A 67 35.26 17.12 21.08
C ASP A 67 34.53 17.20 19.71
N ASN A 68 33.42 17.95 19.64
CA ASN A 68 33.40 19.38 19.19
C ASN A 68 31.96 19.90 18.93
N PRO A 69 31.71 21.22 19.08
CA PRO A 69 30.37 21.83 18.99
C PRO A 69 29.97 22.22 17.54
N PRO A 70 28.67 22.24 17.22
CA PRO A 70 28.18 22.80 15.95
C PRO A 70 28.08 24.34 15.99
N PRO A 71 28.28 25.03 14.85
CA PRO A 71 28.11 26.47 14.74
C PRO A 71 26.65 26.91 14.60
N ASP A 72 26.39 28.11 15.13
CA ASP A 72 25.17 28.90 15.06
C ASP A 72 24.58 29.00 13.64
N VAL A 73 23.27 28.76 13.53
CA VAL A 73 22.45 29.22 12.39
C VAL A 73 21.37 30.15 12.94
N ASN A 74 21.41 31.39 12.44
CA ASN A 74 20.46 32.47 12.71
C ASN A 74 19.02 32.05 12.39
N VAL A 75 18.16 32.05 13.39
CA VAL A 75 16.70 32.00 13.23
C VAL A 75 16.22 33.43 12.96
N ILE A 76 15.59 33.64 11.81
CA ILE A 76 14.82 34.84 11.51
C ILE A 76 13.41 34.60 12.04
N ASP A 77 13.07 35.27 13.14
CA ASP A 77 11.72 35.35 13.71
C ASP A 77 10.80 36.14 12.77
N ASN A 78 9.69 35.53 12.36
CA ASN A 78 8.50 36.22 11.89
C ASN A 78 7.28 35.70 12.67
N PRO A 79 6.49 36.59 13.31
CA PRO A 79 5.37 36.18 14.16
C PRO A 79 4.13 35.73 13.34
N PRO A 80 3.30 34.83 13.89
CA PRO A 80 2.07 34.36 13.25
C PRO A 80 0.93 35.40 13.34
N PRO A 81 0.02 35.47 12.35
CA PRO A 81 -1.16 36.31 12.45
C PRO A 81 -2.24 35.70 13.34
N GLU A 82 -2.94 36.61 14.02
CA GLU A 82 -3.92 36.42 15.09
C GLU A 82 -5.17 35.61 14.71
N VAL A 83 -5.58 34.75 15.64
CA VAL A 83 -6.87 34.05 15.65
C VAL A 83 -7.95 34.99 16.18
N VAL A 84 -8.90 35.38 15.33
CA VAL A 84 -10.13 36.06 15.75
C VAL A 84 -11.13 35.00 16.24
N LYS A 85 -11.34 34.94 17.56
CA LYS A 85 -12.47 34.25 18.19
C LYS A 85 -13.66 35.21 18.25
N ASP A 86 -14.71 34.94 17.50
CA ASP A 86 -16.03 35.51 17.76
C ASP A 86 -16.86 34.55 18.62
N THR A 87 -17.35 35.09 19.73
CA THR A 87 -18.22 34.44 20.73
C THR A 87 -19.56 35.16 20.71
N ALA A 88 -20.67 34.46 20.48
CA ALA A 88 -22.01 34.98 20.83
C ALA A 88 -23.06 33.86 20.96
N THR A 89 -23.25 33.41 22.20
CA THR A 89 -24.49 33.46 23.01
C THR A 89 -25.84 32.90 22.51
N ASP A 90 -26.34 31.95 23.32
CA ASP A 90 -27.71 31.61 23.75
C ASP A 90 -28.92 31.95 22.87
N GLN A 91 -29.73 30.92 22.61
CA GLN A 91 -31.17 30.99 22.85
C GLN A 91 -31.72 29.66 23.41
N GLN A 92 -32.24 29.75 24.64
CA GLN A 92 -33.13 28.78 25.26
C GLN A 92 -34.49 28.75 24.56
N VAL A 93 -35.03 27.56 24.30
CA VAL A 93 -36.47 27.34 24.15
C VAL A 93 -36.87 26.13 25.00
N GLN A 94 -37.71 26.39 25.99
CA GLN A 94 -38.53 25.42 26.70
C GLN A 94 -39.70 24.99 25.79
N ASN A 95 -40.02 23.69 25.68
CA ASN A 95 -41.13 23.07 26.42
C ASN A 95 -41.62 21.73 25.81
N GLU A 96 -42.01 20.86 26.75
CA GLU A 96 -43.15 19.92 26.70
C GLU A 96 -43.09 18.65 25.81
N GLY A 97 -42.73 17.55 26.46
CA GLY A 97 -43.68 16.47 26.79
C GLY A 97 -44.18 15.60 25.65
N THR A 98 -43.64 14.39 25.52
CA THR A 98 -44.41 13.26 24.98
C THR A 98 -43.89 11.91 25.50
N THR A 99 -44.84 11.01 25.67
CA THR A 99 -44.86 9.69 26.30
C THR A 99 -43.86 8.66 25.78
N GLN A 100 -43.34 7.86 26.72
CA GLN A 100 -42.44 6.72 26.56
C GLN A 100 -43.21 5.44 26.18
N PRO A 101 -42.83 4.70 25.12
CA PRO A 101 -43.17 3.29 24.96
C PRO A 101 -42.02 2.38 25.43
N GLU A 102 -42.38 1.19 25.91
CA GLU A 102 -41.49 0.14 26.42
C GLU A 102 -40.33 -0.21 25.46
N VAL A 103 -39.11 -0.16 26.00
CA VAL A 103 -37.88 -0.64 25.36
C VAL A 103 -37.76 -2.14 25.57
N LYS A 104 -37.80 -2.88 24.47
CA LYS A 104 -37.37 -4.29 24.36
C LYS A 104 -35.83 -4.32 24.48
N PRO A 105 -35.19 -5.31 25.13
CA PRO A 105 -33.74 -5.31 25.28
C PRO A 105 -33.08 -5.41 23.90
N GLU A 106 -32.48 -4.29 23.46
CA GLU A 106 -31.53 -4.25 22.36
C GLU A 106 -30.24 -4.95 22.82
N THR A 107 -29.83 -5.96 22.04
CA THR A 107 -28.47 -6.47 22.07
C THR A 107 -27.55 -5.28 21.78
N GLN A 108 -26.69 -4.94 22.74
CA GLN A 108 -25.66 -3.93 22.57
C GLN A 108 -24.67 -4.44 21.52
N GLN A 109 -24.88 -4.03 20.27
CA GLN A 109 -23.82 -3.99 19.29
C GLN A 109 -22.99 -2.75 19.65
N GLU A 110 -21.94 -2.96 20.45
CA GLU A 110 -20.93 -1.94 20.68
C GLU A 110 -20.39 -1.54 19.30
N THR A 111 -20.76 -0.35 18.85
CA THR A 111 -20.03 0.36 17.79
C THR A 111 -18.71 0.80 18.42
N SER A 112 -17.80 -0.15 18.57
CA SER A 112 -16.40 0.13 18.83
C SER A 112 -15.87 0.88 17.63
N GLU A 113 -15.27 2.06 17.85
CA GLU A 113 -14.44 2.80 16.89
C GLU A 113 -13.18 1.98 16.57
N THR A 114 -13.39 0.78 16.03
CA THR A 114 -12.36 -0.14 15.61
C THR A 114 -11.80 0.36 14.29
N GLY A 115 -10.48 0.22 14.15
CA GLY A 115 -9.76 0.44 12.91
C GLY A 115 -10.27 -0.46 11.77
N PRO A 116 -9.52 -0.58 10.67
CA PRO A 116 -9.98 -1.28 9.47
C PRO A 116 -10.62 -2.64 9.80
N ASP A 117 -11.80 -2.82 9.22
CA ASP A 117 -12.85 -3.80 9.50
C ASP A 117 -12.35 -5.26 9.55
N VAL A 118 -11.88 -5.69 10.72
CA VAL A 118 -11.67 -7.10 10.99
C VAL A 118 -13.03 -7.74 11.15
N THR A 119 -13.48 -8.46 10.12
CA THR A 119 -14.73 -9.22 10.18
C THR A 119 -14.61 -10.24 11.32
N TYR A 120 -15.33 -10.02 12.41
CA TYR A 120 -15.31 -10.88 13.60
C TYR A 120 -15.54 -12.34 13.23
N GLY A 121 -14.68 -13.23 13.75
CA GLY A 121 -14.72 -14.66 13.46
C GLY A 121 -14.24 -15.06 12.05
N SER A 122 -13.60 -14.16 11.29
CA SER A 122 -12.87 -14.52 10.07
C SER A 122 -11.56 -15.28 10.38
N CYS A 123 -10.90 -15.80 9.34
CA CYS A 123 -9.58 -16.41 9.46
C CYS A 123 -8.53 -15.42 9.98
N LYS A 124 -8.50 -14.20 9.43
CA LYS A 124 -7.65 -13.10 9.92
C LYS A 124 -7.89 -12.82 11.40
N TRP A 125 -9.15 -12.69 11.81
CA TRP A 125 -9.53 -12.47 13.21
C TRP A 125 -9.00 -13.58 14.12
N PHE A 126 -9.06 -14.85 13.69
CA PHE A 126 -8.50 -15.97 14.45
C PHE A 126 -7.00 -15.78 14.72
N TYR A 127 -6.20 -15.45 13.70
CA TYR A 127 -4.76 -15.23 13.88
C TYR A 127 -4.44 -14.00 14.73
N GLU A 128 -5.19 -12.91 14.59
CA GLU A 128 -5.04 -11.74 15.44
C GLU A 128 -5.33 -12.07 16.91
N CYS A 129 -6.44 -12.77 17.18
CA CYS A 129 -6.79 -13.25 18.53
C CYS A 129 -5.71 -14.19 19.08
N ALA A 130 -5.23 -15.15 18.28
CA ALA A 130 -4.21 -16.09 18.68
C ALA A 130 -2.86 -15.41 18.99
N ASN A 131 -2.50 -14.35 18.26
CA ASN A 131 -1.28 -13.58 18.47
C ASN A 131 -1.29 -12.75 19.77
N GLU A 132 -2.47 -12.47 20.32
CA GLU A 132 -2.63 -11.83 21.64
C GLU A 132 -2.54 -12.84 22.79
N CYS A 133 -2.55 -14.14 22.52
CA CYS A 133 -2.44 -15.16 23.54
C CYS A 133 -1.05 -15.14 24.22
N PRO A 134 -0.96 -15.46 25.53
CA PRO A 134 0.32 -15.61 26.22
C PRO A 134 1.20 -16.64 25.51
N PRO A 135 2.53 -16.52 25.48
CA PRO A 135 3.37 -17.52 24.82
C PRO A 135 3.24 -18.91 25.49
N PRO A 136 3.61 -19.98 24.76
CA PRO A 136 3.63 -21.34 25.31
C PRO A 136 4.38 -21.41 26.65
N PRO A 137 3.91 -22.24 27.59
CA PRO A 137 2.83 -23.24 27.44
C PRO A 137 1.42 -22.72 27.82
N ASN A 138 1.24 -21.41 28.04
CA ASN A 138 0.00 -20.86 28.59
C ASN A 138 -0.99 -20.36 27.51
N ASP A 139 -0.68 -20.60 26.24
CA ASP A 139 -1.44 -20.18 25.05
C ASP A 139 -2.67 -21.06 24.77
N GLN A 140 -2.60 -22.36 25.10
CA GLN A 140 -3.55 -23.36 24.59
C GLN A 140 -5.02 -23.04 24.86
N ALA A 141 -5.36 -22.61 26.08
CA ALA A 141 -6.75 -22.28 26.42
C ALA A 141 -7.23 -21.03 25.68
N CYS A 142 -6.34 -20.04 25.53
CA CYS A 142 -6.63 -18.80 24.80
C CYS A 142 -6.85 -19.06 23.31
N ILE A 143 -5.99 -19.84 22.65
CA ILE A 143 -6.16 -20.20 21.22
C ILE A 143 -7.46 -20.98 21.01
N GLN A 144 -7.83 -21.88 21.93
CA GLN A 144 -9.10 -22.61 21.86
C GLN A 144 -10.31 -21.68 22.01
N ASP A 145 -10.20 -20.61 22.79
CA ASP A 145 -11.26 -19.62 22.90
C ASP A 145 -11.36 -18.78 21.61
N CYS A 146 -10.24 -18.37 21.02
CA CYS A 146 -10.22 -17.76 19.67
C CYS A 146 -10.87 -18.69 18.63
N GLN A 147 -10.53 -19.98 18.64
CA GLN A 147 -11.13 -20.95 17.71
C GLN A 147 -12.66 -21.04 17.85
N LYS A 148 -13.20 -21.00 19.08
CA LYS A 148 -14.66 -21.10 19.32
C LYS A 148 -15.45 -19.91 18.78
N GLU A 149 -14.86 -18.73 18.82
CA GLU A 149 -15.44 -17.50 18.32
C GLU A 149 -15.23 -17.31 16.80
N THR A 150 -14.39 -18.17 16.19
CA THR A 150 -14.20 -18.20 14.74
C THR A 150 -15.40 -18.85 14.05
N THR A 151 -15.90 -18.22 13.00
CA THR A 151 -16.98 -18.77 12.17
C THR A 151 -16.54 -20.08 11.50
N PRO A 152 -17.47 -20.99 11.12
CA PRO A 152 -17.11 -22.20 10.40
C PRO A 152 -16.35 -21.92 9.09
N GLU A 153 -16.75 -20.89 8.35
CA GLU A 153 -16.07 -20.45 7.12
C GLU A 153 -14.67 -19.91 7.40
N GLY A 154 -14.52 -19.02 8.40
CA GLY A 154 -13.22 -18.48 8.81
C GLY A 154 -12.27 -19.58 9.31
N TRP A 155 -12.79 -20.55 10.07
CA TRP A 155 -12.01 -21.68 10.56
C TRP A 155 -11.56 -22.60 9.42
N GLN A 156 -12.43 -22.87 8.44
CA GLN A 156 -12.05 -23.66 7.27
C GLN A 156 -10.93 -22.98 6.47
N GLN A 157 -10.99 -21.65 6.31
CA GLN A 157 -9.91 -20.89 5.65
C GLN A 157 -8.59 -20.98 6.43
N ALA A 158 -8.63 -20.93 7.76
CA ALA A 158 -7.44 -21.09 8.60
C ALA A 158 -6.83 -22.48 8.42
N MET A 159 -7.66 -23.53 8.47
CA MET A 159 -7.23 -24.90 8.23
C MET A 159 -6.64 -25.10 6.83
N ASP A 160 -7.26 -24.52 5.78
CA ASP A 160 -6.76 -24.60 4.41
C ASP A 160 -5.38 -23.93 4.27
N PHE A 161 -5.17 -22.80 4.96
CA PHE A 161 -3.88 -22.10 4.98
C PHE A 161 -2.80 -22.89 5.73
N GLU A 162 -3.08 -23.32 6.95
CA GLU A 162 -2.18 -24.19 7.75
C GLU A 162 -1.79 -25.45 6.98
N GLN A 163 -2.79 -26.12 6.38
CA GLN A 163 -2.57 -27.33 5.60
C GLN A 163 -1.66 -27.06 4.40
N CYS A 164 -1.84 -25.95 3.70
CA CYS A 164 -0.97 -25.60 2.57
C CYS A 164 0.48 -25.38 3.04
N MET A 165 0.66 -24.57 4.08
CA MET A 165 1.99 -24.26 4.63
C MET A 165 2.70 -25.51 5.12
N GLN A 166 1.98 -26.41 5.80
CA GLN A 166 2.53 -27.68 6.28
C GLN A 166 2.86 -28.64 5.13
N GLN A 167 1.97 -28.80 4.15
CA GLN A 167 2.18 -29.72 3.02
C GLN A 167 3.39 -29.35 2.16
N ASN A 168 3.70 -28.06 2.05
CA ASN A 168 4.84 -27.57 1.28
C ASN A 168 6.08 -27.35 2.16
N GLY A 169 6.04 -27.70 3.45
CA GLY A 169 7.17 -27.56 4.37
C GLY A 169 7.58 -26.10 4.62
N CYS A 170 6.68 -25.14 4.39
CA CYS A 170 7.01 -23.71 4.54
C CYS A 170 7.27 -23.34 6.01
N PHE A 171 6.64 -24.04 6.97
CA PHE A 171 6.88 -23.81 8.41
C PHE A 171 8.25 -24.30 8.88
N ASP A 172 8.83 -25.29 8.21
CA ASP A 172 10.13 -25.85 8.60
C ASP A 172 11.32 -24.95 8.16
N LEU A 173 11.03 -23.88 7.40
CA LEU A 173 12.02 -22.92 6.93
C LEU A 173 12.30 -21.87 8.01
N THR A 174 13.54 -21.89 8.52
CA THR A 174 14.03 -20.93 9.51
C THR A 174 14.47 -19.60 8.88
N ASP A 175 14.79 -19.61 7.59
CA ASP A 175 15.13 -18.41 6.83
C ASP A 175 13.85 -17.71 6.37
N GLN A 176 13.72 -16.43 6.73
CA GLN A 176 12.50 -15.67 6.48
C GLN A 176 12.24 -15.48 4.98
N ASP A 177 13.27 -15.19 4.19
CA ASP A 177 13.15 -15.01 2.74
C ASP A 177 12.73 -16.32 2.07
N ALA A 178 13.33 -17.44 2.45
CA ALA A 178 12.93 -18.77 1.97
C ALA A 178 11.48 -19.11 2.34
N ARG A 179 11.05 -18.77 3.55
CA ARG A 179 9.67 -18.99 4.00
C ARG A 179 8.66 -18.14 3.23
N VAL A 180 8.94 -16.84 3.05
CA VAL A 180 8.11 -15.93 2.24
C VAL A 180 8.04 -16.42 0.80
N LYS A 181 9.17 -16.88 0.24
CA LYS A 181 9.18 -17.47 -1.09
C LYS A 181 8.31 -18.73 -1.18
N CYS A 182 8.41 -19.63 -0.20
CA CYS A 182 7.59 -20.85 -0.15
C CYS A 182 6.08 -20.53 -0.08
N LEU A 183 5.70 -19.61 0.81
CA LEU A 183 4.33 -19.10 0.92
C LEU A 183 3.86 -18.56 -0.43
N THR A 184 4.69 -17.74 -1.06
CA THR A 184 4.38 -17.05 -2.30
C THR A 184 4.21 -18.01 -3.49
N ASP A 185 5.11 -18.99 -3.61
CA ASP A 185 5.11 -19.97 -4.70
C ASP A 185 3.96 -20.98 -4.58
N HIS A 186 3.52 -21.30 -3.36
CA HIS A 186 2.65 -22.46 -3.11
C HIS A 186 1.31 -22.14 -2.44
N CYS A 187 1.27 -21.14 -1.56
CA CYS A 187 0.16 -20.92 -0.62
C CYS A 187 -0.46 -19.53 -0.67
N ILE A 188 -0.09 -18.70 -1.66
CA ILE A 188 -0.53 -17.31 -1.73
C ILE A 188 -2.06 -17.16 -1.83
N GLN A 189 -2.74 -18.10 -2.47
CA GLN A 189 -4.22 -18.07 -2.57
C GLN A 189 -4.88 -18.29 -1.20
N GLN A 190 -4.40 -19.27 -0.45
CA GLN A 190 -4.91 -19.59 0.89
C GLN A 190 -4.58 -18.45 1.85
N TYR A 191 -3.38 -17.88 1.73
CA TYR A 191 -2.98 -16.69 2.46
C TYR A 191 -3.95 -15.53 2.20
N PHE A 192 -4.19 -15.13 0.95
CA PHE A 192 -5.12 -14.04 0.66
C PHE A 192 -6.57 -14.36 1.04
N LYS A 193 -7.03 -15.60 0.96
CA LYS A 193 -8.37 -15.95 1.46
C LYS A 193 -8.49 -15.78 2.97
N CYS A 194 -7.42 -16.10 3.70
CA CYS A 194 -7.39 -15.98 5.14
C CYS A 194 -7.30 -14.51 5.60
N PHE A 195 -6.39 -13.75 4.98
CA PHE A 195 -6.02 -12.39 5.40
C PHE A 195 -6.70 -11.27 4.60
N GLN A 196 -7.76 -11.58 3.83
CA GLN A 196 -8.54 -10.55 3.14
C GLN A 196 -9.35 -9.67 4.10
N GLY A 197 -9.57 -8.43 3.69
CA GLY A 197 -10.61 -7.55 4.20
C GLY A 197 -11.84 -7.48 3.30
N ASN A 198 -12.67 -6.46 3.51
CA ASN A 198 -13.96 -6.28 2.83
C ASN A 198 -14.20 -4.85 2.30
N ILE A 199 -13.21 -3.96 2.43
CA ILE A 199 -13.30 -2.53 2.10
C ILE A 199 -12.95 -2.30 0.62
N TYR A 200 -11.78 -2.78 0.18
CA TYR A 200 -11.29 -2.58 -1.18
C TYR A 200 -11.64 -3.79 -2.04
N THR A 201 -12.81 -3.71 -2.70
CA THR A 201 -13.40 -4.82 -3.46
C THR A 201 -12.80 -5.03 -4.84
N THR A 202 -12.05 -4.06 -5.35
CA THR A 202 -11.34 -4.15 -6.63
C THR A 202 -9.87 -3.80 -6.44
N CYS A 203 -9.00 -4.31 -7.32
CA CYS A 203 -7.58 -3.95 -7.28
C CYS A 203 -7.37 -2.43 -7.43
N LYS A 204 -8.23 -1.77 -8.21
CA LYS A 204 -8.26 -0.31 -8.35
C LYS A 204 -8.55 0.41 -7.04
N ASP A 205 -9.53 -0.03 -6.26
CA ASP A 205 -9.81 0.59 -4.96
C ASP A 205 -8.63 0.41 -4.00
N PHE A 206 -7.99 -0.77 -4.05
CA PHE A 206 -6.78 -1.06 -3.28
C PHE A 206 -5.61 -0.14 -3.69
N TRP A 207 -5.35 0.04 -4.99
CA TRP A 207 -4.30 0.95 -5.46
C TRP A 207 -4.60 2.42 -5.15
N LEU A 208 -5.86 2.86 -5.22
CA LEU A 208 -6.25 4.22 -4.81
C LEU A 208 -6.02 4.45 -3.31
N CYS A 209 -6.22 3.43 -2.48
CA CYS A 209 -5.85 3.50 -1.06
C CYS A 209 -4.33 3.66 -0.89
N ALA A 210 -3.54 2.79 -1.52
CA ALA A 210 -2.10 2.80 -1.40
C ALA A 210 -1.46 4.10 -1.94
N ASP A 211 -2.02 4.65 -3.02
CA ASP A 211 -1.60 5.92 -3.64
C ASP A 211 -1.87 7.14 -2.75
N ALA A 212 -2.86 7.06 -1.85
CA ALA A 212 -3.16 8.11 -0.88
C ALA A 212 -2.24 8.07 0.36
N CYS A 213 -1.38 7.06 0.48
CA CYS A 213 -0.47 6.93 1.60
C CYS A 213 0.70 7.94 1.53
N PRO A 214 1.30 8.31 2.68
CA PRO A 214 2.48 9.18 2.73
C PRO A 214 3.63 8.66 1.87
N ASP A 215 4.49 9.56 1.38
CA ASP A 215 5.70 9.17 0.65
C ASP A 215 6.67 8.45 1.62
N PRO A 216 7.02 7.18 1.36
CA PRO A 216 7.90 6.39 2.24
C PRO A 216 9.31 6.98 2.39
N LYS A 217 9.75 7.88 1.50
CA LYS A 217 11.04 8.59 1.65
C LYS A 217 10.97 9.67 2.73
N THR A 218 9.79 10.20 3.00
CA THR A 218 9.57 11.29 3.95
C THR A 218 8.97 10.83 5.27
N ASP A 219 8.11 9.81 5.22
CA ASP A 219 7.48 9.19 6.38
C ASP A 219 7.37 7.66 6.17
N PRO A 220 8.47 6.91 6.35
CA PRO A 220 8.47 5.46 6.14
C PRO A 220 7.45 4.73 7.02
N GLN A 221 7.36 5.12 8.30
CA GLN A 221 6.47 4.45 9.27
C GLN A 221 5.00 4.74 8.96
N GLY A 222 4.66 5.99 8.63
CA GLY A 222 3.31 6.35 8.21
C GLY A 222 2.91 5.70 6.89
N ALA A 223 3.85 5.59 5.94
CA ALA A 223 3.63 4.89 4.68
C ALA A 223 3.37 3.39 4.90
N ASP A 224 4.21 2.71 5.67
CA ASP A 224 4.09 1.28 5.95
C ASP A 224 2.78 0.95 6.67
N ALA A 225 2.41 1.73 7.70
CA ALA A 225 1.15 1.55 8.41
C ALA A 225 -0.06 1.81 7.51
N CYS A 226 0.00 2.84 6.66
CA CYS A 226 -1.08 3.16 5.72
C CYS A 226 -1.25 2.05 4.66
N ILE A 227 -0.16 1.61 4.04
CA ILE A 227 -0.19 0.53 3.04
C ILE A 227 -0.67 -0.78 3.68
N GLY A 228 -0.22 -1.08 4.90
CA GLY A 228 -0.70 -2.21 5.69
C GLY A 228 -2.22 -2.17 5.85
N ASN A 229 -2.79 -1.02 6.24
CA ASN A 229 -4.25 -0.85 6.34
C ASN A 229 -4.97 -1.05 4.99
N CYS A 230 -4.36 -0.63 3.87
CA CYS A 230 -4.91 -0.87 2.54
C CYS A 230 -4.96 -2.36 2.20
N TRP A 231 -3.87 -3.10 2.48
CA TRP A 231 -3.82 -4.56 2.30
C TRP A 231 -4.84 -5.26 3.19
N ASP A 232 -4.91 -4.84 4.44
CA ASP A 232 -5.80 -5.38 5.46
C ASP A 232 -7.28 -5.21 5.14
N GLY A 233 -7.63 -4.15 4.40
CA GLY A 233 -8.98 -3.89 3.93
C GLY A 233 -9.32 -4.53 2.58
N ALA A 234 -8.34 -5.09 1.85
CA ALA A 234 -8.55 -5.54 0.48
C ALA A 234 -9.14 -6.95 0.39
N THR A 235 -10.13 -7.13 -0.48
CA THR A 235 -10.76 -8.43 -0.74
C THR A 235 -9.81 -9.40 -1.44
N TYR A 236 -10.08 -10.70 -1.33
CA TYR A 236 -9.31 -11.73 -2.05
C TYR A 236 -9.15 -11.44 -3.55
N ASP A 237 -10.22 -11.02 -4.23
CA ASP A 237 -10.17 -10.75 -5.68
C ASP A 237 -9.27 -9.55 -5.99
N ALA A 238 -9.35 -8.47 -5.20
CA ALA A 238 -8.46 -7.31 -5.33
C ALA A 238 -6.98 -7.69 -5.12
N LEU A 239 -6.70 -8.52 -4.10
CA LEU A 239 -5.35 -8.99 -3.80
C LEU A 239 -4.80 -9.91 -4.89
N MET A 240 -5.63 -10.79 -5.44
CA MET A 240 -5.24 -11.69 -6.54
C MET A 240 -4.95 -10.95 -7.85
N ASP A 241 -5.73 -9.93 -8.17
CA ASP A 241 -5.47 -9.09 -9.34
C ASP A 241 -4.18 -8.27 -9.14
N ASN A 242 -3.96 -7.69 -7.95
CA ASN A 242 -2.70 -7.01 -7.62
C ASN A 242 -1.50 -7.97 -7.73
N TRP A 243 -1.67 -9.19 -7.23
CA TRP A 243 -0.67 -10.24 -7.32
C TRP A 243 -0.33 -10.63 -8.76
N ALA A 244 -1.34 -10.70 -9.63
CA ALA A 244 -1.14 -10.98 -11.06
C ALA A 244 -0.29 -9.90 -11.74
N VAL A 245 -0.49 -8.62 -11.40
CA VAL A 245 0.37 -7.53 -11.89
C VAL A 245 1.83 -7.74 -11.44
N GLY A 246 2.04 -7.98 -10.15
CA GLY A 246 3.37 -8.22 -9.58
C GLY A 246 4.08 -9.42 -10.22
N GLN A 247 3.37 -10.53 -10.41
CA GLN A 247 3.89 -11.72 -11.08
C GLN A 247 4.27 -11.46 -12.53
N CYS A 248 3.44 -10.70 -13.26
CA CYS A 248 3.76 -10.36 -14.64
C CYS A 248 5.01 -9.47 -14.73
N ILE A 249 5.13 -8.49 -13.83
CA ILE A 249 6.31 -7.61 -13.78
C ILE A 249 7.56 -8.36 -13.36
N SER A 250 7.56 -9.15 -12.28
CA SER A 250 8.73 -9.92 -11.85
C SER A 250 9.24 -10.85 -12.96
N LYS A 251 8.31 -11.50 -13.68
CA LYS A 251 8.65 -12.37 -14.83
C LYS A 251 9.31 -11.61 -15.98
N ASN A 252 8.81 -10.43 -16.34
CA ASN A 252 9.25 -9.70 -17.52
C ASN A 252 10.34 -8.65 -17.25
N CYS A 253 10.46 -8.22 -15.99
CA CYS A 253 11.36 -7.17 -15.50
C CYS A 253 12.13 -7.64 -14.25
N PRO A 254 12.96 -8.69 -14.35
CA PRO A 254 13.72 -9.20 -13.19
C PRO A 254 14.71 -8.19 -12.60
N ILE A 255 15.01 -7.10 -13.32
CA ILE A 255 15.78 -5.97 -12.78
C ILE A 255 15.09 -5.28 -11.61
N CYS A 256 13.74 -5.34 -11.56
CA CYS A 256 12.92 -4.76 -10.51
C CYS A 256 12.97 -5.56 -9.20
N ASP A 257 13.40 -6.83 -9.25
CA ASP A 257 13.49 -7.70 -8.06
C ASP A 257 14.87 -7.60 -7.38
N LYS A 258 15.73 -6.67 -7.82
CA LYS A 258 17.03 -6.45 -7.18
C LYS A 258 16.85 -5.81 -5.81
N LYS A 259 17.47 -6.43 -4.81
CA LYS A 259 17.67 -5.83 -3.49
C LYS A 259 18.67 -4.68 -3.61
N ASP A 260 18.35 -3.53 -3.03
CA ASP A 260 19.17 -2.31 -3.01
C ASP A 260 19.64 -1.84 -4.40
N PRO A 261 18.71 -1.58 -5.34
CA PRO A 261 19.06 -1.15 -6.69
C PRO A 261 19.81 0.19 -6.67
N THR A 262 20.79 0.33 -7.57
CA THR A 262 21.38 1.64 -7.85
C THR A 262 20.38 2.55 -8.58
N PRO A 263 20.54 3.87 -8.56
CA PRO A 263 19.65 4.77 -9.31
C PRO A 263 19.54 4.48 -10.81
N ALA A 264 20.59 3.90 -11.40
CA ALA A 264 20.56 3.47 -12.81
C ALA A 264 19.72 2.19 -13.00
N GLU A 265 19.74 1.28 -12.03
CA GLU A 265 18.93 0.06 -12.04
C GLU A 265 17.46 0.37 -11.74
N ASP A 266 17.18 1.33 -10.86
CA ASP A 266 15.82 1.88 -10.66
C ASP A 266 15.25 2.41 -11.97
N GLN A 267 16.04 3.20 -12.71
CA GLN A 267 15.61 3.71 -14.00
C GLN A 267 15.39 2.57 -15.02
N GLN A 268 16.24 1.54 -15.03
CA GLN A 268 16.04 0.36 -15.88
C GLN A 268 14.76 -0.41 -15.50
N CYS A 269 14.43 -0.50 -14.22
CA CYS A 269 13.17 -1.07 -13.77
C CYS A 269 11.97 -0.24 -14.25
N ILE A 270 12.00 1.08 -14.06
CA ILE A 270 10.97 2.00 -14.55
C ILE A 270 10.77 1.83 -16.07
N ASP A 271 11.87 1.85 -16.83
CA ASP A 271 11.81 1.71 -18.30
C ASP A 271 11.22 0.36 -18.72
N CYS A 272 11.58 -0.73 -18.01
CA CYS A 272 11.02 -2.05 -18.25
C CYS A 272 9.53 -2.12 -17.91
N GLN A 273 9.12 -1.61 -16.75
CA GLN A 273 7.70 -1.55 -16.37
C GLN A 273 6.89 -0.76 -17.38
N ASN A 274 7.39 0.39 -17.84
CA ASN A 274 6.74 1.21 -18.86
C ASN A 274 6.55 0.43 -20.17
N GLN A 275 7.50 -0.43 -20.54
CA GLN A 275 7.39 -1.28 -21.71
C GLN A 275 6.29 -2.33 -21.57
N TYR A 276 6.17 -3.00 -20.41
CA TYR A 276 5.26 -4.14 -20.24
C TYR A 276 3.87 -3.78 -19.69
N LEU A 277 3.74 -2.68 -18.93
CA LEU A 277 2.46 -2.12 -18.48
C LEU A 277 1.89 -1.08 -19.45
N GLY A 278 2.72 -0.62 -20.38
CA GLY A 278 2.34 0.35 -21.41
C GLY A 278 1.43 -0.25 -22.49
N PRO A 279 1.02 0.57 -23.47
CA PRO A 279 0.10 0.16 -24.53
C PRO A 279 0.69 -0.98 -25.36
N GLY A 280 -0.03 -2.11 -25.41
CA GLY A 280 0.40 -3.32 -26.12
C GLY A 280 1.48 -4.14 -25.41
N GLY A 281 1.82 -3.81 -24.16
CA GLY A 281 2.71 -4.61 -23.33
C GLY A 281 2.04 -5.88 -22.78
N ASP A 282 2.85 -6.91 -22.49
CA ASP A 282 2.35 -8.23 -22.08
C ASP A 282 1.67 -8.25 -20.70
N CYS A 283 1.85 -7.22 -19.87
CA CYS A 283 1.27 -7.10 -18.53
C CYS A 283 0.11 -6.09 -18.48
N ARG A 284 -0.35 -5.64 -19.65
CA ARG A 284 -1.31 -4.54 -19.74
C ARG A 284 -2.69 -4.94 -19.19
N ASP A 285 -3.16 -6.14 -19.51
CA ASP A 285 -4.50 -6.58 -19.10
C ASP A 285 -4.60 -6.70 -17.58
N GLU A 286 -3.56 -7.19 -16.91
CA GLU A 286 -3.47 -7.23 -15.45
C GLU A 286 -3.37 -5.82 -14.86
N TYR A 287 -2.54 -4.96 -15.46
CA TYR A 287 -2.38 -3.57 -15.03
C TYR A 287 -3.71 -2.81 -15.05
N GLU A 288 -4.50 -2.96 -16.12
CA GLU A 288 -5.75 -2.21 -16.30
C GLU A 288 -6.82 -2.56 -15.25
N LYS A 289 -6.73 -3.72 -14.59
CA LYS A 289 -7.61 -4.08 -13.47
C LYS A 289 -7.32 -3.28 -12.20
N CYS A 290 -6.09 -2.80 -12.07
CA CYS A 290 -5.57 -2.16 -10.87
C CYS A 290 -5.35 -0.67 -11.04
N ALA A 291 -4.91 -0.25 -12.23
CA ALA A 291 -4.57 1.13 -12.48
C ALA A 291 -5.80 2.05 -12.44
N PRO A 292 -5.70 3.21 -11.78
CA PRO A 292 -6.80 4.15 -11.74
C PRO A 292 -7.08 4.73 -13.13
N SER A 293 -8.29 4.52 -13.61
CA SER A 293 -8.85 5.15 -14.81
C SER A 293 -10.24 5.68 -14.55
N GLY A 294 -10.64 6.72 -15.25
CA GLY A 294 -12.00 7.23 -15.24
C GLY A 294 -12.68 7.03 -16.59
N ASN A 295 -13.62 7.91 -16.88
CA ASN A 295 -14.46 7.86 -18.07
C ASN A 295 -14.27 9.08 -18.99
N LYS A 296 -13.39 10.01 -18.63
CA LYS A 296 -13.12 11.19 -19.47
C LYS A 296 -12.29 10.81 -20.68
N HIS A 297 -12.57 11.51 -21.78
CA HIS A 297 -11.79 11.38 -23.01
C HIS A 297 -10.57 12.30 -22.98
N CYS A 298 -9.63 12.07 -23.89
CA CYS A 298 -8.35 12.77 -23.88
C CYS A 298 -8.50 14.29 -23.91
N GLY A 299 -9.40 14.84 -24.73
CA GLY A 299 -9.66 16.28 -24.79
C GLY A 299 -10.03 16.89 -23.42
N ASP A 300 -10.93 16.22 -22.68
CA ASP A 300 -11.37 16.67 -21.35
C ASP A 300 -10.23 16.59 -20.32
N VAL A 301 -9.47 15.49 -20.34
CA VAL A 301 -8.32 15.28 -19.45
C VAL A 301 -7.24 16.32 -19.72
N PHE A 302 -6.89 16.53 -20.99
CA PHE A 302 -5.87 17.48 -21.40
C PHE A 302 -6.27 18.92 -21.06
N GLN A 303 -7.54 19.28 -21.24
CA GLN A 303 -8.07 20.57 -20.81
C GLN A 303 -8.00 20.74 -19.28
N CYS A 304 -8.33 19.70 -18.51
CA CYS A 304 -8.25 19.71 -17.05
C CYS A 304 -6.80 19.94 -16.59
N ILE A 305 -5.83 19.20 -17.14
CA ILE A 305 -4.40 19.35 -16.80
C ILE A 305 -3.91 20.76 -17.10
N ASN A 306 -4.31 21.36 -18.22
CA ASN A 306 -3.92 22.73 -18.57
C ASN A 306 -4.46 23.81 -17.61
N GLN A 307 -5.49 23.50 -16.80
CA GLN A 307 -6.03 24.40 -15.78
C GLN A 307 -5.31 24.29 -14.43
N CYS A 308 -4.53 23.23 -14.22
CA CYS A 308 -3.84 22.96 -12.95
C CYS A 308 -2.63 23.85 -12.68
N ALA A 309 -2.24 24.74 -13.61
CA ALA A 309 -1.03 25.54 -13.51
C ALA A 309 0.20 24.67 -13.16
N ALA A 310 0.94 25.00 -12.10
CA ALA A 310 2.10 24.22 -11.64
C ALA A 310 1.74 23.16 -10.58
N ASP A 311 0.46 22.93 -10.30
CA ASP A 311 -0.01 21.96 -9.32
C ASP A 311 0.01 20.55 -9.93
N THR A 312 1.04 19.79 -9.56
CA THR A 312 1.25 18.41 -10.01
C THR A 312 0.18 17.46 -9.47
N SER A 313 -0.35 17.70 -8.27
CA SER A 313 -1.42 16.88 -7.69
C SER A 313 -2.72 17.07 -8.47
N CYS A 314 -3.03 18.31 -8.87
CA CYS A 314 -4.17 18.59 -9.73
C CYS A 314 -4.02 17.89 -11.08
N ALA A 315 -2.85 18.00 -11.74
CA ALA A 315 -2.61 17.38 -13.04
C ALA A 315 -2.73 15.85 -12.99
N GLN A 316 -2.21 15.22 -11.93
CA GLN A 316 -2.35 13.78 -11.70
C GLN A 316 -3.81 13.38 -11.46
N GLY A 317 -4.57 14.16 -10.71
CA GLY A 317 -6.00 13.95 -10.52
C GLY A 317 -6.75 13.97 -11.84
N CYS A 318 -6.55 15.01 -12.66
CA CYS A 318 -7.12 15.09 -14.00
C CYS A 318 -6.76 13.88 -14.88
N TYR A 319 -5.50 13.46 -14.86
CA TYR A 319 -5.03 12.30 -15.63
C TYR A 319 -5.75 11.00 -15.24
N LYS A 320 -5.91 10.75 -13.93
CA LYS A 320 -6.60 9.57 -13.39
C LYS A 320 -8.10 9.52 -13.74
N GLU A 321 -8.73 10.65 -14.08
CA GLU A 321 -10.12 10.70 -14.56
C GLU A 321 -10.28 10.24 -16.02
N GLY A 322 -9.19 10.14 -16.78
CA GLY A 322 -9.21 9.66 -18.15
C GLY A 322 -9.45 8.16 -18.26
N THR A 323 -10.08 7.73 -19.34
CA THR A 323 -9.97 6.32 -19.77
C THR A 323 -8.50 5.96 -20.01
N PHE A 324 -8.15 4.67 -20.02
CA PHE A 324 -6.80 4.24 -20.40
C PHE A 324 -6.38 4.80 -21.76
N LYS A 325 -7.30 4.83 -22.74
CA LYS A 325 -7.02 5.41 -24.05
C LYS A 325 -6.74 6.91 -23.96
N ALA A 326 -7.52 7.64 -23.16
CA ALA A 326 -7.31 9.06 -22.94
C ALA A 326 -5.95 9.34 -22.29
N GLN A 327 -5.62 8.58 -21.23
CA GLN A 327 -4.34 8.63 -20.53
C GLN A 327 -3.15 8.41 -21.47
N GLU A 328 -3.23 7.43 -22.37
CA GLU A 328 -2.21 7.16 -23.38
C GLU A 328 -2.02 8.32 -24.36
N LEU A 329 -3.13 8.86 -24.86
CA LEU A 329 -3.10 9.96 -25.83
C LEU A 329 -2.55 11.24 -25.18
N VAL A 330 -2.88 11.50 -23.91
CA VAL A 330 -2.29 12.60 -23.14
C VAL A 330 -0.78 12.42 -22.98
N LEU A 331 -0.31 11.22 -22.60
CA LEU A 331 1.13 10.94 -22.52
C LEU A 331 1.82 11.14 -23.88
N ALA A 332 1.21 10.70 -24.97
CA ALA A 332 1.77 10.89 -26.32
C ALA A 332 1.93 12.38 -26.68
N VAL A 333 1.03 13.26 -26.22
CA VAL A 333 1.19 14.71 -26.37
C VAL A 333 2.39 15.22 -25.56
N PHE A 334 2.51 14.81 -24.29
CA PHE A 334 3.63 15.21 -23.43
C PHE A 334 4.98 14.71 -23.94
N ASP A 335 5.07 13.45 -24.34
CA ASP A 335 6.29 12.86 -24.90
C ASP A 335 6.74 13.58 -26.17
N CYS A 336 5.79 13.96 -27.03
CA CYS A 336 6.11 14.76 -28.20
C CYS A 336 6.67 16.15 -27.82
N MET A 337 6.05 16.84 -26.85
CA MET A 337 6.55 18.15 -26.40
C MET A 337 7.96 18.04 -25.83
N GLU A 338 8.22 17.04 -24.99
CA GLU A 338 9.55 16.79 -24.42
C GLU A 338 10.59 16.51 -25.51
N GLN A 339 10.24 15.70 -26.51
CA GLN A 339 11.13 15.40 -27.63
C GLN A 339 11.41 16.65 -28.49
N ALA A 340 10.38 17.45 -28.78
CA ALA A 340 10.50 18.66 -29.58
C ALA A 340 11.29 19.78 -28.87
N CYS A 341 11.23 19.81 -27.54
CA CYS A 341 11.77 20.89 -26.71
C CYS A 341 12.98 20.48 -25.87
N LYS A 342 13.55 19.30 -26.10
CA LYS A 342 14.68 18.74 -25.36
C LYS A 342 15.86 19.70 -25.21
N GLN A 343 16.16 20.52 -26.22
CA GLN A 343 17.24 21.51 -26.15
C GLN A 343 17.05 22.59 -25.07
N PHE A 344 15.83 22.74 -24.54
CA PHE A 344 15.47 23.72 -23.53
C PHE A 344 15.23 23.10 -22.14
N GLU A 345 15.61 21.85 -21.90
CA GLU A 345 15.35 21.13 -20.63
C GLU A 345 15.88 21.84 -19.36
N ASN A 346 16.82 22.78 -19.52
CA ASN A 346 17.43 23.55 -18.44
C ASN A 346 16.94 25.02 -18.37
N ASP A 347 15.96 25.41 -19.18
CA ASP A 347 15.37 26.75 -19.22
C ASP A 347 13.84 26.63 -19.27
N ASP A 348 13.19 26.70 -18.10
CA ASP A 348 11.74 26.50 -17.98
C ASP A 348 10.93 27.49 -18.85
N GLN A 349 11.39 28.74 -19.01
CA GLN A 349 10.69 29.74 -19.83
C GLN A 349 10.82 29.43 -21.32
N ALA A 350 12.03 29.08 -21.77
CA ALA A 350 12.25 28.69 -23.16
C ALA A 350 11.55 27.37 -23.49
N TRP A 351 11.54 26.42 -22.55
CA TRP A 351 10.82 25.15 -22.69
C TRP A 351 9.31 25.40 -22.79
N GLN A 352 8.72 26.20 -21.90
CA GLN A 352 7.28 26.49 -21.93
C GLN A 352 6.86 27.16 -23.24
N LYS A 353 7.67 28.11 -23.74
CA LYS A 353 7.42 28.72 -25.05
C LYS A 353 7.48 27.67 -26.17
N CYS A 354 8.52 26.84 -26.18
CA CYS A 354 8.66 25.77 -27.16
C CYS A 354 7.50 24.77 -27.11
N ALA A 355 7.07 24.33 -25.92
CA ALA A 355 5.99 23.38 -25.74
C ALA A 355 4.67 23.93 -26.32
N ASN A 356 4.36 25.19 -26.05
CA ASN A 356 3.19 25.88 -26.63
C ASN A 356 3.28 25.96 -28.16
N ASP A 357 4.44 26.29 -28.72
CA ASP A 357 4.65 26.31 -30.17
C ASP A 357 4.52 24.88 -30.77
N ALA A 358 5.00 23.86 -30.06
CA ALA A 358 4.97 22.46 -30.49
C ALA A 358 3.54 21.90 -30.59
N LEU A 359 2.62 22.27 -29.69
CA LEU A 359 1.22 21.84 -29.70
C LEU A 359 0.50 22.19 -31.01
N THR A 360 0.85 23.32 -31.63
CA THR A 360 0.30 23.73 -32.94
C THR A 360 1.20 23.38 -34.12
N GLY A 361 2.41 22.90 -33.85
CA GLY A 361 3.44 22.56 -34.81
C GLY A 361 3.77 21.07 -34.82
N ALA A 362 4.95 20.73 -34.27
CA ALA A 362 5.52 19.38 -34.34
C ALA A 362 4.63 18.29 -33.70
N CYS A 363 3.83 18.66 -32.69
CA CYS A 363 2.98 17.75 -31.92
C CYS A 363 1.51 17.84 -32.29
N LYS A 364 1.17 18.57 -33.36
CA LYS A 364 -0.22 18.76 -33.78
C LYS A 364 -0.94 17.43 -34.00
N SER A 365 -0.29 16.42 -34.57
CA SER A 365 -0.94 15.11 -34.79
C SER A 365 -1.36 14.40 -33.51
N GLN A 366 -0.60 14.54 -32.43
CA GLN A 366 -0.91 13.94 -31.13
C GLN A 366 -2.06 14.70 -30.46
N VAL A 367 -2.05 16.03 -30.57
CA VAL A 367 -3.16 16.88 -30.10
C VAL A 367 -4.45 16.55 -30.87
N ASP A 368 -4.40 16.46 -32.19
CA ASP A 368 -5.57 16.13 -33.01
C ASP A 368 -6.11 14.73 -32.68
N ALA A 369 -5.23 13.76 -32.39
CA ALA A 369 -5.64 12.42 -31.96
C ALA A 369 -6.28 12.43 -30.55
N CYS A 370 -5.78 13.28 -29.65
CA CYS A 370 -6.34 13.48 -28.33
C CYS A 370 -7.73 14.13 -28.40
N GLU A 371 -7.90 15.19 -29.20
CA GLU A 371 -9.19 15.87 -29.38
C GLU A 371 -10.23 15.00 -30.11
N ALA A 372 -9.79 14.01 -30.87
CA ALA A 372 -10.67 13.08 -31.59
C ALA A 372 -11.16 11.88 -30.74
N ASP A 373 -10.62 11.68 -29.54
CA ASP A 373 -11.15 10.72 -28.56
C ASP A 373 -12.44 11.28 -27.97
N ALA A 374 -13.58 10.61 -28.20
CA ALA A 374 -14.92 11.11 -27.90
C ALA A 374 -15.91 10.00 -27.54
#